data_AF-A0A6G4WMP3-F1
#
_entry.id   AF-A0A6G4WMP3-F1
#
_cell.length_a   1.000
_cell.length_b   1.000
_cell.length_c   1.000
_cell.angle_alpha   90.00
_cell.angle_beta   90.00
_cell.angle_gamma   90.00
#
_symmetry.space_group_name_H-M   'P 1'
#
loop_
_entity.id
_entity.type
_entity.pdbx_description
1 polymer ?
#
loop_
_entity_poly.entity_id
_entity_poly.type
_entity_poly.pdbx_seq_one_letter_code
_entity_poly.pdbx_strand_id
1 'polypeptide(L)'
;MLPLRENAKRNRSTWIQYCPFCLADDEAPYFRRQWRLASRVSCFVHGCGLRDRCPACRGGIAAFDQTELIPQHFCARCGFDLCRAPKATVKAAARRLERAIDDICRVEVAKGSPPINGLVSRLLRAPVAADVTSAKTLTNLSTSARIRCFESLAAKPDDWLAADKDATIAHRRRLILAAGGHDRLIARFTDLLEKHQDSLRPKRSSPPGTDLPVLLTAYARIMTGTRHFVRWSEIVSARISAYDPNQDLTLRPG
;
A
#
# COMPACT_ATOMS: atom_id res chain seq x y z
N MET A 1 -2.71 1.13 10.12
CA MET A 1 -1.23 0.95 10.22
C MET A 1 -0.78 1.30 11.63
N LEU A 2 0.08 0.47 12.24
CA LEU A 2 0.49 0.60 13.65
C LEU A 2 1.68 1.56 13.81
N PRO A 3 1.47 2.78 14.34
CA PRO A 3 2.59 3.64 14.67
C PRO A 3 3.38 3.04 15.83
N LEU A 4 4.68 3.30 15.87
CA LEU A 4 5.52 2.97 17.03
C LEU A 4 5.06 3.75 18.28
N ARG A 5 5.64 3.54 19.46
CA ARG A 5 5.37 4.42 20.61
C ARG A 5 6.58 5.28 20.93
N GLU A 6 6.34 6.56 21.15
CA GLU A 6 7.31 7.44 21.78
C GLU A 6 7.40 7.06 23.27
N ASN A 7 8.60 6.69 23.73
CA ASN A 7 8.83 6.34 25.13
C ASN A 7 9.46 7.55 25.84
N ALA A 8 8.89 7.95 26.99
CA ALA A 8 9.36 9.09 27.80
C ALA A 8 10.87 9.02 28.19
N LYS A 9 11.45 7.82 28.20
CA LYS A 9 12.91 7.63 28.30
C LYS A 9 13.53 7.69 26.90
N ARG A 10 13.99 8.88 26.49
CA ARG A 10 14.51 9.20 25.14
C ARG A 10 15.57 8.21 24.60
N ASN A 11 16.40 7.62 25.47
CA ASN A 11 17.41 6.61 25.07
C ASN A 11 16.81 5.23 24.69
N ARG A 12 15.52 5.01 24.95
CA ARG A 12 14.77 3.78 24.63
C ARG A 12 13.69 4.00 23.57
N SER A 13 13.61 5.18 22.96
CA SER A 13 12.68 5.40 21.85
C SER A 13 13.08 4.49 20.68
N THR A 14 12.09 3.81 20.11
CA THR A 14 12.22 3.00 18.89
C THR A 14 11.37 3.60 17.77
N TRP A 15 10.82 4.80 18.00
CA TRP A 15 9.84 5.50 17.15
C TRP A 15 10.41 5.95 15.81
N ILE A 16 11.66 6.40 15.80
CA ILE A 16 12.37 6.78 14.58
C ILE A 16 13.23 5.60 14.13
N GLN A 17 13.06 5.21 12.88
CA GLN A 17 13.92 4.26 12.19
C GLN A 17 14.51 4.91 10.94
N TYR A 18 15.60 4.34 10.44
CA TYR A 18 16.23 4.78 9.19
C TYR A 18 16.87 3.65 8.40
N CYS A 19 17.02 3.90 7.10
CA CYS A 19 17.93 3.18 6.22
C CYS A 19 19.16 4.06 5.98
N PRO A 20 20.39 3.62 6.30
CA PRO A 20 21.59 4.43 6.07
C PRO A 20 21.79 4.75 4.59
N PHE A 21 21.47 3.81 3.70
CA PHE A 21 21.61 4.01 2.25
C PHE A 21 20.61 5.02 1.70
N CYS A 22 19.35 5.04 2.19
CA CYS A 22 18.43 6.10 1.78
C CYS A 22 18.90 7.47 2.25
N LEU A 23 19.44 7.57 3.47
CA LEU A 23 19.98 8.84 3.93
C LEU A 23 21.21 9.26 3.11
N ALA A 24 22.04 8.31 2.67
CA ALA A 24 23.21 8.60 1.84
C ALA A 24 22.85 8.97 0.38
N ASP A 25 21.81 8.35 -0.18
CA ASP A 25 21.36 8.58 -1.57
C ASP A 25 20.55 9.87 -1.71
N ASP A 26 19.94 10.37 -0.64
CA ASP A 26 19.14 11.58 -0.66
C ASP A 26 20.04 12.82 -0.78
N GLU A 27 19.74 13.70 -1.74
CA GLU A 27 20.35 15.03 -1.83
C GLU A 27 20.14 15.84 -0.53
N ALA A 28 18.94 15.72 0.05
CA ALA A 28 18.59 16.27 1.36
C ALA A 28 18.10 15.14 2.29
N PRO A 29 18.96 14.55 3.13
CA PRO A 29 18.62 13.37 3.94
C PRO A 29 17.48 13.62 4.93
N TYR A 30 16.46 12.75 4.90
CA TYR A 30 15.29 12.88 5.79
C TYR A 30 14.73 11.54 6.28
N PHE A 31 14.09 11.58 7.45
CA PHE A 31 13.42 10.40 8.04
C PHE A 31 12.03 10.22 7.45
N ARG A 32 11.85 9.14 6.69
CA ARG A 32 10.59 8.85 5.98
C ARG A 32 9.49 8.42 6.96
N ARG A 33 8.26 8.90 6.74
CA ARG A 33 7.08 8.54 7.55
C ARG A 33 6.80 7.04 7.59
N GLN A 34 6.96 6.35 6.45
CA GLN A 34 6.74 4.89 6.36
C GLN A 34 7.68 4.06 7.24
N TRP A 35 8.84 4.60 7.61
CA TRP A 35 9.76 3.94 8.53
C TRP A 35 9.28 3.95 9.98
N ARG A 36 8.19 4.67 10.32
CA ARG A 36 7.64 4.70 11.69
C ARG A 36 6.65 3.58 11.97
N LEU A 37 6.44 2.71 11.00
CA LEU A 37 5.50 1.60 11.11
C LEU A 37 6.14 0.44 11.86
N ALA A 38 5.45 -0.10 12.87
CA ALA A 38 5.98 -1.22 13.64
C ALA A 38 6.22 -2.47 12.76
N SER A 39 5.40 -2.68 11.74
CA SER A 39 5.60 -3.76 10.76
C SER A 39 6.72 -3.49 9.75
N ARG A 40 7.23 -2.24 9.66
CA ARG A 40 8.32 -1.90 8.76
C ARG A 40 9.67 -2.21 9.43
N VAL A 41 10.24 -3.34 9.06
CA VAL A 41 11.51 -3.88 9.52
C VAL A 41 12.61 -3.76 8.45
N SER A 42 12.27 -3.56 7.17
CA SER A 42 13.23 -3.39 6.08
C SER A 42 12.98 -2.15 5.22
N CYS A 43 14.03 -1.68 4.56
CA CYS A 43 13.94 -0.69 3.51
C CYS A 43 13.41 -1.33 2.23
N PHE A 44 12.34 -0.80 1.65
CA PHE A 44 11.78 -1.33 0.40
C PHE A 44 12.61 -0.94 -0.83
N VAL A 45 13.44 0.10 -0.71
CA VAL A 45 14.38 0.53 -1.75
C VAL A 45 15.64 -0.35 -1.73
N HIS A 46 16.35 -0.39 -0.60
CA HIS A 46 17.67 -1.07 -0.49
C HIS A 46 17.63 -2.51 0.02
N GLY A 47 16.48 -2.99 0.49
CA GLY A 47 16.31 -4.36 1.01
C GLY A 47 17.09 -4.68 2.28
N CYS A 48 17.72 -3.70 2.92
CA CYS A 48 18.39 -3.87 4.21
C CYS A 48 17.41 -3.72 5.38
N GLY A 49 17.81 -4.21 6.56
CA GLY A 49 17.09 -3.92 7.79
C GLY A 49 17.12 -2.42 8.10
N LEU A 50 16.05 -1.91 8.71
CA LEU A 50 16.06 -0.56 9.28
C LEU A 50 16.83 -0.54 10.61
N ARG A 51 17.23 0.64 11.05
CA ARG A 51 17.90 0.88 12.34
C ARG A 51 17.12 1.91 13.15
N ASP A 52 17.04 1.72 14.46
CA ASP A 52 16.49 2.70 15.42
C ASP A 52 17.53 3.20 16.43
N ARG A 53 18.80 2.82 16.24
CA ARG A 53 19.92 3.21 17.10
C ARG A 53 21.12 3.66 16.30
N CYS A 54 21.86 4.59 16.88
CA CYS A 54 23.18 4.96 16.39
C CYS A 54 24.15 3.78 16.59
N PRO A 55 24.93 3.38 15.57
CA PRO A 55 25.91 2.29 15.73
C PRO A 55 27.07 2.66 16.66
N ALA A 56 27.42 3.95 16.76
CA ALA A 56 28.52 4.41 17.61
C ALA A 56 28.13 4.47 19.10
N CYS A 57 27.12 5.28 19.46
CA CYS A 57 26.75 5.48 20.86
C CYS A 57 25.62 4.56 21.36
N ARG A 58 25.02 3.74 20.49
CA ARG A 58 23.87 2.84 20.76
C ARG A 58 22.59 3.55 21.24
N GLY A 59 22.60 4.89 21.28
CA GLY A 59 21.44 5.72 21.62
C GLY A 59 20.32 5.56 20.60
N GLY A 60 19.08 5.64 21.08
CA GLY A 60 17.90 5.74 20.21
C GLY A 60 17.99 6.97 19.30
N ILE A 61 17.46 6.87 18.08
CA ILE A 61 17.47 8.02 17.17
C ILE A 61 16.47 9.07 17.65
N ALA A 62 16.99 10.27 17.93
CA ALA A 62 16.23 11.43 18.35
C ALA A 62 16.71 12.66 17.55
N ALA A 63 16.49 12.63 16.23
CA ALA A 63 16.92 13.73 15.34
C ALA A 63 16.26 15.08 15.68
N PHE A 64 15.16 15.06 16.42
CA PHE A 64 14.46 16.25 16.91
C PHE A 64 15.07 16.85 18.19
N ASP A 65 15.95 16.13 18.89
CA ASP A 65 16.62 16.61 20.12
C ASP A 65 17.84 17.50 19.82
N GLN A 66 18.07 17.89 18.57
CA GLN A 66 19.19 18.74 18.19
C GLN A 66 18.92 20.18 18.65
N THR A 67 19.87 20.76 19.38
CA THR A 67 19.82 22.15 19.89
C THR A 67 20.35 23.17 18.89
N GLU A 68 21.05 22.70 17.86
CA GLU A 68 21.68 23.50 16.82
C GLU A 68 21.09 23.11 15.45
N LEU A 69 21.24 23.99 14.45
CA LEU A 69 20.76 23.76 13.08
C LEU A 69 21.68 22.79 12.32
N ILE A 70 21.82 21.59 12.84
CA ILE A 70 22.62 20.51 12.27
C ILE A 70 21.71 19.65 11.37
N PRO A 71 22.23 19.07 10.27
CA PRO A 71 21.45 18.11 9.50
C PRO A 71 20.96 16.93 10.35
N GLN A 72 19.71 16.53 10.14
CA GLN A 72 19.03 15.50 10.95
C GLN A 72 19.70 14.11 10.89
N HIS A 73 20.52 13.85 9.86
CA HIS A 73 21.25 12.59 9.71
C HIS A 73 22.45 12.47 10.66
N PHE A 74 22.82 13.52 11.39
CA PHE A 74 23.79 13.40 12.48
C PHE A 74 23.12 12.96 13.78
N CYS A 75 23.73 12.00 14.48
CA CYS A 75 23.25 11.56 15.77
C CYS A 75 23.32 12.70 16.80
N ALA A 76 22.15 13.17 17.28
CA ALA A 76 22.02 14.25 18.26
C ALA A 76 22.82 14.04 19.57
N ARG A 77 23.21 12.80 19.88
CA ARG A 77 23.97 12.46 21.10
C ARG A 77 25.49 12.45 20.92
N CYS A 78 25.99 12.07 19.75
CA CYS A 78 27.43 11.81 19.56
C CYS A 78 28.01 12.32 18.24
N GLY A 79 27.21 12.99 17.42
CA GLY A 79 27.65 13.53 16.12
C GLY A 79 27.93 12.49 15.04
N PHE A 80 27.74 11.19 15.30
CA PHE A 80 27.96 10.16 14.26
C PHE A 80 27.02 10.38 13.07
N ASP A 81 27.59 10.39 11.87
CA ASP A 81 26.87 10.44 10.60
C ASP A 81 26.12 9.12 10.33
N LEU A 82 24.78 9.15 10.43
CA LEU A 82 23.92 7.99 10.26
C LEU A 82 23.92 7.45 8.82
N CYS A 83 24.32 8.24 7.81
CA CYS A 83 24.49 7.79 6.43
C CYS A 83 25.60 6.74 6.32
N ARG A 84 26.60 6.79 7.21
CA ARG A 84 27.71 5.84 7.28
C ARG A 84 27.43 4.62 8.14
N ALA A 85 26.21 4.46 8.66
CA ALA A 85 25.90 3.31 9.49
C ALA A 85 25.95 2.01 8.67
N PRO A 86 26.49 0.90 9.23
CA PRO A 86 26.63 -0.34 8.49
C PRO A 86 25.27 -0.96 8.15
N LYS A 87 25.21 -1.68 7.02
CA LYS A 87 24.02 -2.42 6.59
C LYS A 87 23.50 -3.32 7.70
N ALA A 88 22.21 -3.21 8.04
CA ALA A 88 21.55 -4.21 8.86
C ALA A 88 21.01 -5.33 7.96
N THR A 89 21.18 -6.58 8.40
CA THR A 89 20.70 -7.76 7.67
C THR A 89 19.24 -8.04 8.00
N VAL A 90 18.51 -8.55 7.01
CA VAL A 90 17.14 -9.06 7.16
C VAL A 90 16.94 -10.16 6.13
N LYS A 91 16.42 -11.32 6.54
CA LYS A 91 16.18 -12.44 5.63
C LYS A 91 15.14 -12.10 4.56
N ALA A 92 15.29 -12.66 3.37
CA ALA A 92 14.33 -12.46 2.28
C ALA A 92 12.91 -12.90 2.64
N ALA A 93 12.76 -13.98 3.41
CA ALA A 93 11.45 -14.45 3.90
C ALA A 93 10.76 -13.40 4.79
N ALA A 94 11.48 -12.78 5.73
CA ALA A 94 10.94 -11.71 6.58
C ALA A 94 10.49 -10.49 5.75
N ARG A 95 11.28 -10.11 4.72
CA ARG A 95 10.88 -9.03 3.80
C ARG A 95 9.64 -9.37 2.99
N ARG A 96 9.48 -10.63 2.56
CA ARG A 96 8.26 -11.08 1.85
C ARG A 96 7.04 -11.01 2.75
N LEU A 97 7.16 -11.49 3.99
CA LEU A 97 6.10 -11.40 4.99
C LEU A 97 5.70 -9.95 5.27
N GLU A 98 6.68 -9.06 5.47
CA GLU A 98 6.46 -7.63 5.64
C GLU A 98 5.72 -6.98 4.46
N ARG A 99 6.08 -7.30 3.22
CA ARG A 99 5.37 -6.82 2.02
C ARG A 99 3.94 -7.35 1.98
N ALA A 100 3.74 -8.64 2.24
CA ALA A 100 2.40 -9.22 2.28
C ALA A 100 1.52 -8.55 3.35
N ILE A 101 2.08 -8.19 4.50
CA ILE A 101 1.37 -7.41 5.53
C ILE A 101 1.00 -6.02 5.01
N ASP A 102 1.91 -5.31 4.34
CA ASP A 102 1.64 -3.99 3.73
C ASP A 102 0.51 -4.08 2.70
N ASP A 103 0.56 -5.11 1.85
CA ASP A 103 -0.42 -5.39 0.80
C ASP A 103 -1.81 -5.72 1.36
N ILE A 104 -1.89 -6.61 2.36
CA ILE A 104 -3.15 -6.92 3.06
C ILE A 104 -3.71 -5.63 3.66
N CYS A 105 -2.89 -4.82 4.34
CA CYS A 105 -3.31 -3.54 4.91
C CYS A 105 -3.90 -2.62 3.83
N ARG A 106 -3.25 -2.48 2.68
CA ARG A 106 -3.74 -1.64 1.57
C ARG A 106 -5.08 -2.12 1.03
N VAL A 107 -5.21 -3.43 0.78
CA VAL A 107 -6.44 -4.02 0.22
C VAL A 107 -7.61 -3.89 1.19
N GLU A 108 -7.39 -4.08 2.49
CA GLU A 108 -8.44 -3.95 3.50
C GLU A 108 -8.91 -2.50 3.69
N VAL A 109 -7.97 -1.54 3.64
CA VAL A 109 -8.32 -0.10 3.64
C VAL A 109 -9.15 0.25 2.41
N ALA A 110 -8.73 -0.17 1.21
CA ALA A 110 -9.42 0.15 -0.04
C ALA A 110 -10.85 -0.43 -0.10
N LYS A 111 -11.08 -1.59 0.52
CA LYS A 111 -12.38 -2.26 0.55
C LYS A 111 -13.29 -1.81 1.69
N GLY A 112 -12.89 -0.81 2.49
CA GLY A 112 -13.68 -0.30 3.62
C GLY A 112 -14.04 -1.35 4.67
N SER A 113 -13.29 -2.45 4.75
CA SER A 113 -13.66 -3.61 5.58
C SER A 113 -13.40 -3.33 7.07
N PRO A 114 -14.37 -3.53 7.98
CA PRO A 114 -14.09 -3.66 9.40
C PRO A 114 -13.75 -5.14 9.76
N PRO A 115 -12.83 -5.41 10.70
CA PRO A 115 -11.88 -4.50 11.30
C PRO A 115 -10.45 -4.86 10.90
N ILE A 116 -9.75 -3.90 10.29
CA ILE A 116 -8.28 -3.77 10.40
C ILE A 116 -7.83 -4.02 11.86
N ASN A 117 -8.67 -3.77 12.87
CA ASN A 117 -8.40 -4.13 14.27
C ASN A 117 -8.04 -5.61 14.45
N GLY A 118 -8.66 -6.56 13.73
CA GLY A 118 -8.31 -7.98 13.83
C GLY A 118 -6.87 -8.26 13.38
N LEU A 119 -6.50 -7.73 12.21
CA LEU A 119 -5.13 -7.78 11.70
C LEU A 119 -4.15 -7.03 12.62
N VAL A 120 -4.50 -5.83 13.05
CA VAL A 120 -3.71 -4.99 13.95
C VAL A 120 -3.47 -5.68 15.29
N SER A 121 -4.48 -6.28 15.91
CA SER A 121 -4.35 -7.04 17.15
C SER A 121 -3.43 -8.25 17.00
N ARG A 122 -3.40 -8.88 15.82
CA ARG A 122 -2.48 -9.98 15.53
C ARG A 122 -1.06 -9.48 15.31
N LEU A 123 -0.89 -8.39 14.57
CA LEU A 123 0.41 -7.73 14.41
C LEU A 123 0.99 -7.24 15.74
N LEU A 124 0.17 -6.71 16.65
CA LEU A 124 0.62 -6.31 17.99
C LEU A 124 1.11 -7.51 18.82
N ARG A 125 0.45 -8.67 18.67
CA ARG A 125 0.79 -9.94 19.34
C ARG A 125 1.77 -10.81 18.54
N ALA A 126 2.28 -10.32 17.41
CA ALA A 126 3.25 -11.03 16.57
C ALA A 126 4.47 -11.57 17.37
N PRO A 127 5.02 -10.85 18.38
CA PRO A 127 6.12 -11.39 19.19
C PRO A 127 5.75 -12.68 19.94
N VAL A 128 4.50 -12.80 20.41
CA VAL A 128 3.99 -14.02 21.06
C VAL A 128 3.90 -15.16 20.05
N ALA A 129 3.34 -14.90 18.86
CA ALA A 129 3.25 -15.90 17.79
C ALA A 129 4.64 -16.33 17.26
N ALA A 130 5.66 -15.48 17.41
CA ALA A 130 7.04 -15.75 17.03
C ALA A 130 7.82 -16.58 18.07
N ASP A 131 7.20 -16.98 19.18
CA ASP A 131 7.83 -17.55 20.39
C ASP A 131 9.00 -16.72 20.92
N VAL A 132 9.00 -15.41 20.65
CA VAL A 132 9.95 -14.50 21.27
C VAL A 132 9.42 -14.26 22.67
N THR A 133 10.13 -14.74 23.70
CA THR A 133 9.82 -14.58 25.13
C THR A 133 9.83 -13.11 25.56
N SER A 134 8.85 -12.36 25.07
CA SER A 134 8.68 -10.95 25.32
C SER A 134 7.20 -10.66 25.54
N ALA A 135 6.88 -10.24 26.76
CA ALA A 135 5.55 -9.69 27.10
C ALA A 135 5.25 -8.36 26.37
N LYS A 136 6.16 -7.88 25.51
CA LYS A 136 6.02 -6.60 24.79
C LYS A 136 5.27 -6.78 23.49
N THR A 137 4.42 -5.81 23.18
CA THR A 137 3.81 -5.66 21.85
C THR A 137 4.86 -5.33 20.80
N LEU A 138 4.55 -5.62 19.53
CA LEU A 138 5.44 -5.31 18.39
C LEU A 138 5.92 -3.84 18.40
N THR A 139 5.05 -2.90 18.73
CA THR A 139 5.33 -1.46 18.79
C THR A 139 6.36 -1.05 19.86
N ASN A 140 6.57 -1.90 20.87
CA ASN A 140 7.47 -1.64 21.99
C ASN A 140 8.82 -2.37 21.86
N LEU A 141 9.06 -3.05 20.73
CA LEU A 141 10.31 -3.71 20.42
C LEU A 141 11.28 -2.76 19.69
N SER A 142 12.58 -2.98 19.89
CA SER A 142 13.60 -2.39 19.01
C SER A 142 13.44 -2.91 17.59
N THR A 143 13.94 -2.16 16.62
CA THR A 143 13.94 -2.58 15.21
C THR A 143 14.64 -3.92 15.04
N SER A 144 15.78 -4.13 15.70
CA SER A 144 16.49 -5.40 15.66
C SER A 144 15.68 -6.57 16.24
N ALA A 145 14.90 -6.34 17.31
CA ALA A 145 14.01 -7.35 17.87
C ALA A 145 12.80 -7.60 16.95
N ARG A 146 12.27 -6.57 16.28
CA ARG A 146 11.23 -6.72 15.27
C ARG A 146 11.71 -7.50 14.04
N ILE A 147 12.92 -7.27 13.57
CA ILE A 147 13.54 -8.06 12.49
C ILE A 147 13.57 -9.54 12.89
N ARG A 148 14.10 -9.88 14.08
CA ARG A 148 14.12 -11.27 14.57
C ARG A 148 12.72 -11.89 14.69
N CYS A 149 11.76 -11.11 15.19
CA CYS A 149 10.35 -11.52 15.26
C CYS A 149 9.80 -11.88 13.87
N PHE A 150 10.00 -11.03 12.87
CA PHE A 150 9.54 -11.27 11.51
C PHE A 150 10.27 -12.43 10.84
N GLU A 151 11.56 -12.63 11.13
CA GLU A 151 12.32 -13.78 10.65
C GLU A 151 11.83 -15.10 11.24
N SER A 152 11.44 -15.11 12.53
CA SER A 152 10.81 -16.27 13.17
C SER A 152 9.43 -16.56 12.58
N LEU A 153 8.59 -15.53 12.44
CA LEU A 153 7.24 -15.68 11.87
C LEU A 153 7.26 -16.17 10.43
N ALA A 154 8.20 -15.67 9.62
CA ALA A 154 8.34 -16.09 8.23
C ALA A 154 8.84 -17.53 8.06
N ALA A 155 9.27 -18.19 9.14
CA ALA A 155 9.63 -19.61 9.16
C ALA A 155 8.46 -20.51 9.58
N LYS A 156 7.35 -19.93 10.06
CA LYS A 156 6.14 -20.66 10.48
C LYS A 156 5.08 -20.63 9.37
N PRO A 157 4.10 -21.55 9.39
CA PRO A 157 2.93 -21.45 8.53
C PRO A 157 2.20 -20.11 8.72
N ASP A 158 1.70 -19.52 7.64
CA ASP A 158 1.09 -18.19 7.65
C ASP A 158 -0.30 -18.14 8.32
N ASP A 159 -0.77 -19.23 8.93
CA ASP A 159 -2.08 -19.30 9.60
C ASP A 159 -2.25 -18.23 10.68
N TRP A 160 -1.16 -17.86 11.35
CA TRP A 160 -1.12 -16.80 12.36
C TRP A 160 -1.48 -15.41 11.79
N LEU A 161 -1.38 -15.21 10.47
CA LEU A 161 -1.74 -13.98 9.73
C LEU A 161 -2.92 -14.17 8.77
N ALA A 162 -3.20 -15.39 8.32
CA ALA A 162 -4.31 -15.68 7.42
C ALA A 162 -5.67 -15.84 8.13
N ALA A 163 -5.71 -16.48 9.30
CA ALA A 163 -6.96 -16.75 10.02
C ALA A 163 -7.80 -15.48 10.31
N ASP A 164 -9.09 -15.54 10.03
CA ASP A 164 -10.09 -14.52 10.34
C ASP A 164 -11.44 -15.19 10.58
N LYS A 165 -12.35 -14.52 11.30
CA LYS A 165 -13.73 -15.01 11.49
C LYS A 165 -14.50 -14.98 10.16
N ASP A 166 -14.21 -14.01 9.31
CA ASP A 166 -14.77 -13.93 7.96
C ASP A 166 -13.95 -14.82 7.01
N ALA A 167 -14.58 -15.88 6.49
CA ALA A 167 -13.96 -16.83 5.58
C ALA A 167 -13.47 -16.18 4.27
N THR A 168 -14.14 -15.13 3.79
CA THR A 168 -13.76 -14.37 2.59
C THR A 168 -12.50 -13.55 2.85
N ILE A 169 -12.41 -12.89 4.01
CA ILE A 169 -11.20 -12.16 4.43
C ILE A 169 -10.05 -13.15 4.60
N ALA A 170 -10.28 -14.26 5.30
CA ALA A 170 -9.27 -15.29 5.53
C ALA A 170 -8.75 -15.88 4.21
N HIS A 171 -9.63 -16.20 3.27
CA HIS A 171 -9.27 -16.72 1.96
C HIS A 171 -8.46 -15.70 1.15
N ARG A 172 -8.86 -14.43 1.13
CA ARG A 172 -8.12 -13.37 0.44
C ARG A 172 -6.72 -13.17 1.00
N ARG A 173 -6.56 -13.17 2.33
CA ARG A 173 -5.24 -13.09 2.97
C ARG A 173 -4.35 -14.26 2.56
N ARG A 174 -4.88 -15.50 2.57
CA ARG A 174 -4.16 -16.69 2.09
C ARG A 174 -3.67 -16.54 0.64
N LEU A 175 -4.51 -16.02 -0.25
CA LEU A 175 -4.13 -15.81 -1.66
C LEU A 175 -2.98 -14.80 -1.80
N ILE A 176 -3.04 -13.68 -1.07
CA ILE A 176 -1.97 -12.66 -1.09
C ILE A 176 -0.66 -13.26 -0.56
N LEU A 177 -0.72 -14.00 0.54
CA LEU A 177 0.45 -14.65 1.14
C LEU A 177 1.05 -15.71 0.21
N ALA A 178 0.23 -16.57 -0.38
CA ALA A 178 0.67 -17.62 -1.32
C ALA A 178 1.26 -17.05 -2.61
N ALA A 179 0.77 -15.90 -3.08
CA ALA A 179 1.35 -15.20 -4.23
C ALA A 179 2.67 -14.46 -3.87
N GLY A 180 2.98 -14.30 -2.58
CA GLY A 180 4.10 -13.51 -2.10
C GLY A 180 3.90 -12.01 -2.24
N GLY A 181 2.64 -11.54 -2.25
CA GLY A 181 2.25 -10.14 -2.38
C GLY A 181 1.02 -9.93 -3.27
N HIS A 182 0.35 -8.78 -3.11
CA HIS A 182 -0.84 -8.42 -3.88
C HIS A 182 -0.52 -8.12 -5.34
N ASP A 183 0.56 -7.37 -5.63
CA ASP A 183 0.96 -7.08 -7.01
C ASP A 183 1.24 -8.37 -7.80
N ARG A 184 1.87 -9.35 -7.14
CA ARG A 184 2.12 -10.67 -7.72
C ARG A 184 0.83 -11.48 -7.91
N LEU A 185 -0.12 -11.34 -6.99
CA LEU A 185 -1.43 -11.95 -7.13
C LEU A 185 -2.18 -11.36 -8.35
N ILE A 186 -2.17 -10.03 -8.50
CA ILE A 186 -2.78 -9.36 -9.65
C ILE A 186 -2.11 -9.79 -10.95
N ALA A 187 -0.77 -9.79 -11.01
CA ALA A 187 -0.04 -10.25 -12.19
C ALA A 187 -0.42 -11.68 -12.60
N ARG A 188 -0.51 -12.62 -11.64
CA ARG A 188 -0.97 -14.00 -11.91
C ARG A 188 -2.40 -14.07 -12.44
N PHE A 189 -3.29 -13.22 -11.94
CA PHE A 189 -4.65 -13.14 -12.47
C PHE A 189 -4.66 -12.58 -13.89
N THR A 190 -3.88 -11.54 -14.18
CA THR A 190 -3.72 -10.99 -15.53
C THR A 190 -3.20 -12.06 -16.49
N ASP A 191 -2.11 -12.75 -16.16
CA ASP A 191 -1.53 -13.82 -16.98
C ASP A 191 -2.56 -14.94 -17.27
N LEU A 192 -3.39 -15.28 -16.28
CA LEU A 192 -4.43 -16.30 -16.42
C LEU A 192 -5.55 -15.81 -17.35
N LEU A 193 -6.01 -14.57 -17.19
CA LEU A 193 -7.03 -13.97 -18.05
C LEU A 193 -6.56 -13.86 -19.50
N GLU A 194 -5.31 -13.46 -19.74
CA GLU A 194 -4.71 -13.39 -21.07
C GLU A 194 -4.68 -14.78 -21.73
N LYS A 195 -4.19 -15.80 -21.01
CA LYS A 195 -4.20 -17.20 -21.51
C LYS A 195 -5.60 -17.71 -21.87
N HIS A 196 -6.60 -17.35 -21.08
CA HIS A 196 -7.98 -17.76 -21.36
C HIS A 196 -8.64 -16.92 -22.46
N GLN A 197 -8.27 -15.64 -22.63
CA GLN A 197 -8.72 -14.83 -23.77
C GLN A 197 -8.16 -15.36 -25.09
N ASP A 198 -6.89 -15.79 -25.11
CA ASP A 198 -6.28 -16.42 -26.29
C ASP A 198 -6.92 -17.78 -26.61
N SER A 199 -7.33 -18.54 -25.59
CA SER A 199 -8.07 -19.80 -25.76
C SER A 199 -9.54 -19.62 -26.14
N LEU A 200 -10.17 -18.50 -25.77
CA LEU A 200 -11.58 -18.17 -26.04
C LEU A 200 -11.77 -17.29 -27.27
N ARG A 201 -10.71 -16.93 -28.00
CA ARG A 201 -10.84 -16.53 -29.40
C ARG A 201 -10.96 -17.83 -30.23
N PRO A 202 -12.17 -18.30 -30.58
CA PRO A 202 -12.25 -19.12 -31.79
C PRO A 202 -11.58 -18.30 -32.89
N LYS A 203 -10.78 -18.95 -33.75
CA LYS A 203 -10.48 -18.41 -35.07
C LYS A 203 -11.83 -18.03 -35.68
N ARG A 204 -12.26 -16.79 -35.53
CA ARG A 204 -13.24 -16.19 -36.42
C ARG A 204 -12.48 -16.10 -37.74
N SER A 205 -12.46 -17.20 -38.48
CA SER A 205 -12.43 -17.10 -39.93
C SER A 205 -13.56 -16.13 -40.26
N SER A 206 -13.21 -14.98 -40.81
CA SER A 206 -14.20 -14.12 -41.46
C SER A 206 -15.07 -15.03 -42.33
N PRO A 207 -16.41 -14.95 -42.24
CA PRO A 207 -17.26 -15.68 -43.17
C PRO A 207 -16.77 -15.36 -44.60
N PRO A 208 -16.66 -16.34 -45.51
CA PRO A 208 -16.32 -16.04 -46.89
C PRO A 208 -17.38 -15.07 -47.41
N GLY A 209 -16.97 -13.85 -47.79
CA GLY A 209 -17.86 -12.89 -48.45
C GLY A 209 -18.44 -11.76 -47.58
N THR A 210 -17.85 -11.40 -46.43
CA THR A 210 -18.19 -10.11 -45.79
C THR A 210 -17.38 -8.97 -46.42
N ASP A 211 -17.77 -8.60 -47.63
CA ASP A 211 -17.17 -7.47 -48.33
C ASP A 211 -17.64 -6.16 -47.68
N LEU A 212 -16.72 -5.22 -47.41
CA LEU A 212 -17.00 -3.91 -46.78
C LEU A 212 -18.22 -3.18 -47.41
N PRO A 213 -18.44 -3.24 -48.74
CA PRO A 213 -19.63 -2.65 -49.37
C PRO A 213 -20.96 -3.25 -48.88
N VAL A 214 -20.99 -4.55 -48.57
CA VAL A 214 -22.21 -5.23 -48.09
C VAL A 214 -22.58 -4.76 -46.68
N LEU A 215 -21.59 -4.57 -45.82
CA LEU A 215 -21.76 -4.02 -44.47
C LEU A 215 -22.23 -2.57 -44.52
N LEU A 216 -21.63 -1.74 -45.38
CA LEU A 216 -22.03 -0.34 -45.55
C LEU A 216 -23.46 -0.24 -46.10
N THR A 217 -23.85 -1.13 -47.01
CA THR A 217 -25.20 -1.19 -47.56
C THR A 217 -26.22 -1.62 -46.49
N ALA A 218 -25.90 -2.61 -45.66
CA ALA A 218 -26.75 -3.02 -44.55
C ALA A 218 -26.91 -1.91 -43.50
N TYR A 219 -25.82 -1.22 -43.17
CA TYR A 219 -25.83 -0.07 -42.25
C TYR A 219 -26.67 1.09 -42.80
N ALA A 220 -26.51 1.43 -44.09
CA ALA A 220 -27.31 2.46 -44.74
C ALA A 220 -28.80 2.12 -44.70
N ARG A 221 -29.19 0.86 -44.96
CA ARG A 221 -30.59 0.42 -44.88
C ARG A 221 -31.18 0.57 -43.48
N ILE A 222 -30.40 0.24 -42.44
CA ILE A 222 -30.82 0.43 -41.05
C ILE A 222 -31.02 1.91 -40.73
N MET A 223 -30.09 2.77 -41.16
CA MET A 223 -30.16 4.22 -40.93
C MET A 223 -31.27 4.91 -41.74
N THR A 224 -31.64 4.39 -42.91
CA THR A 224 -32.75 4.92 -43.71
C THR A 224 -34.12 4.34 -43.33
N GLY A 225 -34.15 3.16 -42.71
CA GLY A 225 -35.37 2.49 -42.25
C GLY A 225 -35.94 3.06 -40.94
N THR A 226 -35.14 3.79 -40.17
CA THR A 226 -35.57 4.52 -38.97
C THR A 226 -36.02 5.96 -39.30
N ARG A 227 -36.92 6.13 -40.28
CA ARG A 227 -37.75 7.35 -40.36
C ARG A 227 -38.95 7.26 -39.43
N HIS A 228 -38.68 7.13 -38.13
CA HIS A 228 -39.57 7.50 -37.02
C HIS A 228 -38.73 7.53 -35.74
N PHE A 229 -37.80 8.49 -35.66
CA PHE A 229 -37.28 8.91 -34.37
C PHE A 229 -37.17 10.42 -34.36
N VAL A 230 -37.79 11.00 -33.35
CA VAL A 230 -37.99 12.43 -33.13
C VAL A 230 -36.67 13.18 -33.23
N ARG A 231 -36.73 14.32 -33.91
CA ARG A 231 -35.62 15.22 -34.22
C ARG A 231 -35.04 15.81 -32.93
N TRP A 232 -34.01 15.18 -32.38
CA TRP A 232 -33.30 15.62 -31.17
C TRP A 232 -32.64 17.02 -31.29
N SER A 233 -32.66 17.66 -32.47
CA SER A 233 -32.19 19.03 -32.65
C SER A 233 -33.20 20.10 -32.21
N GLU A 234 -34.48 19.77 -32.01
CA GLU A 234 -35.49 20.75 -31.56
C GLU A 234 -35.60 20.84 -30.03
N ILE A 235 -35.13 19.83 -29.28
CA ILE A 235 -35.14 19.84 -27.80
C ILE A 235 -33.98 20.68 -27.22
N VAL A 236 -32.87 20.83 -27.95
CA VAL A 236 -31.71 21.62 -27.48
C VAL A 236 -31.91 23.13 -27.69
N SER A 237 -32.69 23.55 -28.70
CA SER A 237 -33.01 24.98 -28.90
C SER A 237 -34.07 25.54 -27.94
N ALA A 238 -34.92 24.70 -27.34
CA ALA A 238 -35.97 25.15 -26.44
C ALA A 238 -35.52 25.42 -24.98
N ARG A 239 -34.25 25.14 -24.62
CA ARG A 239 -33.75 25.30 -23.24
C ARG A 239 -32.72 26.42 -23.05
N ILE A 240 -32.36 27.14 -24.12
CA ILE A 240 -31.42 28.28 -24.06
C ILE A 240 -32.17 29.64 -24.13
N SER A 241 -33.47 29.66 -24.39
CA SER A 241 -34.28 30.91 -24.44
C SER A 241 -35.04 31.24 -23.13
N ALA A 242 -34.75 30.57 -22.02
CA ALA A 242 -35.44 30.78 -20.73
C ALA A 242 -34.48 31.04 -19.55
N TYR A 243 -33.39 31.78 -19.80
CA TYR A 243 -32.56 32.37 -18.75
C TYR A 243 -32.50 33.88 -18.96
N ASP A 244 -33.38 34.60 -18.27
CA ASP A 244 -33.31 36.06 -18.09
C ASP A 244 -32.55 36.33 -16.77
N PRO A 245 -31.38 36.99 -16.79
CA PRO A 245 -30.58 37.24 -15.59
C PRO A 245 -31.05 38.43 -14.74
N ASN A 246 -32.23 39.03 -14.98
CA ASN A 246 -32.64 40.29 -14.32
C ASN A 246 -33.95 40.28 -13.51
N GLN A 247 -34.43 39.13 -13.04
CA GLN A 247 -35.56 39.08 -12.08
C GLN A 247 -35.23 38.26 -10.83
N ASP A 248 -34.54 38.87 -9.86
CA ASP A 248 -34.91 38.78 -8.42
C ASP A 248 -34.01 39.69 -7.56
N LEU A 249 -34.15 40.99 -7.74
CA LEU A 249 -34.01 41.95 -6.67
C LEU A 249 -35.43 42.34 -6.28
N THR A 250 -36.00 41.75 -5.23
CA THR A 250 -36.83 42.47 -4.23
C THR A 250 -37.46 41.53 -3.18
N LEU A 251 -37.27 41.92 -1.91
CA LEU A 251 -38.17 41.76 -0.75
C LEU A 251 -38.10 40.50 0.14
N ARG A 252 -37.25 40.60 1.19
CA ARG A 252 -37.70 40.46 2.60
C ARG A 252 -38.48 41.74 3.01
N PRO A 253 -39.31 41.82 4.09
CA PRO A 253 -39.27 41.03 5.33
C PRO A 253 -40.65 40.65 5.95
N GLY A 254 -40.61 39.86 7.01
CA GLY A 254 -41.72 39.52 7.91
C GLY A 254 -41.24 38.55 8.98
#